data_AF-A0A9D7SYD4-F1
#
_entry.id   AF-A0A9D7SYD4-F1
#
_cell.length_a   1.000
_cell.length_b   1.000
_cell.length_c   1.000
_cell.angle_alpha   90.00
_cell.angle_beta   90.00
_cell.angle_gamma   90.00
#
_symmetry.space_group_name_H-M   'P 1'
#
loop_
_entity.id
_entity.type
_entity.pdbx_description
1 polymer ?
#
loop_
_entity_poly.entity_id
_entity_poly.type
_entity_poly.pdbx_seq_one_letter_code
_entity_poly.pdbx_strand_id
1 'polypeptide(L)'
;MVRKNLTHGLVIILCSLLTAINFSFTIDQKPDLLIIGNDTLFLRSFPLEDLGFEVRPFRSSDIYVPNLDCLREYQATWKVIDKKLFLVEIAKDNPSHDKVDIIPFFEANHYNPIVINGLVFADWVTIELSTYPKNYGHWGCYDKARKKRKWKKTLAFEKGVVVYSRYRSDK
;
A
#
# COMPACT_ATOMS: atom_id res chain seq x y z
N MET A 1 -52.70 27.39 28.62
CA MET A 1 -52.53 26.57 27.40
C MET A 1 -51.08 26.68 26.96
N VAL A 2 -50.33 25.57 27.07
CA VAL A 2 -48.87 25.51 27.06
C VAL A 2 -48.31 25.71 25.65
N ARG A 3 -47.76 26.89 25.36
CA ARG A 3 -46.83 27.09 24.23
C ARG A 3 -45.41 26.96 24.75
N LYS A 4 -44.93 25.73 24.88
CA LYS A 4 -43.51 25.45 25.11
C LYS A 4 -43.09 24.33 24.17
N ASN A 5 -41.95 24.51 23.52
CA ASN A 5 -41.09 23.43 23.00
C ASN A 5 -41.22 22.99 21.52
N LEU A 6 -41.83 23.76 20.60
CA LEU A 6 -41.79 23.37 19.19
C LEU A 6 -40.46 23.76 18.49
N THR A 7 -39.84 24.87 18.88
CA THR A 7 -38.61 25.37 18.25
C THR A 7 -37.35 24.62 18.72
N HIS A 8 -37.32 24.16 19.97
CA HIS A 8 -36.17 23.42 20.51
C HIS A 8 -36.07 21.99 19.95
N GLY A 9 -37.21 21.32 19.69
CA GLY A 9 -37.22 20.00 19.06
C GLY A 9 -36.70 20.03 17.62
N LEU A 10 -37.07 21.06 16.84
CA LEU A 10 -36.60 21.25 15.45
C LEU A 10 -35.10 21.52 15.36
N VAL A 11 -34.54 22.29 16.29
CA VAL A 11 -33.09 22.55 16.37
C VAL A 11 -32.30 21.29 16.76
N ILE A 12 -32.82 20.48 17.67
CA ILE A 12 -32.18 19.22 18.08
C ILE A 12 -32.20 18.18 16.95
N ILE A 13 -33.29 18.10 16.18
CA ILE A 13 -33.40 17.24 14.99
C ILE A 13 -32.44 17.71 13.88
N LEU A 14 -32.34 19.03 13.65
CA LEU A 14 -31.42 19.58 12.66
C LEU A 14 -29.94 19.36 13.06
N CYS A 15 -29.60 19.48 14.35
CA CYS A 15 -28.25 19.21 14.86
C CYS A 15 -27.87 17.71 14.80
N SER A 16 -28.83 16.79 14.94
CA SER A 16 -28.58 15.34 14.84
C SER A 16 -28.49 14.84 13.39
N LEU A 17 -29.13 15.52 12.45
CA LEU A 17 -28.94 15.28 11.00
C LEU A 17 -27.57 15.76 10.49
N LEU A 18 -27.00 16.82 11.07
CA LEU A 18 -25.68 17.34 10.69
C LEU A 18 -24.50 16.48 11.17
N THR A 19 -24.66 15.71 12.24
CA THR A 19 -23.61 14.81 12.75
C THR A 19 -23.56 13.47 12.01
N ALA A 20 -24.64 13.08 11.32
CA ALA A 20 -24.70 11.81 10.57
C ALA A 20 -23.97 11.84 9.22
N ILE A 21 -23.56 13.01 8.71
CA ILE A 21 -22.99 13.15 7.36
C ILE A 21 -21.45 13.06 7.34
N ASN A 22 -20.79 12.81 8.48
CA ASN A 22 -19.33 12.76 8.56
C ASN A 22 -18.77 11.34 8.74
N PHE A 23 -19.39 10.34 8.11
CA PHE A 23 -18.75 9.02 7.95
C PHE A 23 -17.77 9.06 6.77
N SER A 24 -16.55 9.51 7.03
CA SER A 24 -15.45 9.36 6.08
C SER A 24 -14.97 7.91 6.11
N PHE A 25 -15.40 7.10 5.13
CA PHE A 25 -14.77 5.81 4.87
C PHE A 25 -13.37 6.06 4.32
N THR A 26 -12.33 5.88 5.14
CA THR A 26 -10.96 5.80 4.65
C THR A 26 -10.79 4.43 4.00
N ILE A 27 -10.58 4.39 2.68
CA ILE A 27 -10.21 3.13 2.01
C ILE A 27 -8.73 2.89 2.31
N ASP A 28 -8.47 1.91 3.17
CA ASP A 28 -7.11 1.54 3.56
C ASP A 28 -6.37 0.87 2.39
N GLN A 29 -5.16 1.32 2.09
CA GLN A 29 -4.27 0.64 1.15
C GLN A 29 -3.69 -0.63 1.77
N LYS A 30 -3.78 -1.75 1.06
CA LYS A 30 -3.10 -2.98 1.47
C LYS A 30 -1.58 -2.84 1.26
N PRO A 31 -0.76 -3.14 2.29
CA PRO A 31 0.70 -3.09 2.17
C PRO A 31 1.21 -4.15 1.18
N ASP A 32 2.30 -3.86 0.49
CA ASP A 32 2.98 -4.85 -0.36
C ASP A 32 3.56 -6.00 0.47
N LEU A 33 3.72 -7.16 -0.16
CA LEU A 33 4.33 -8.34 0.44
C LEU A 33 5.81 -8.41 0.08
N LEU A 34 6.66 -8.76 1.02
CA LEU A 34 8.07 -9.08 0.78
C LEU A 34 8.39 -10.48 1.31
N ILE A 35 8.77 -11.35 0.40
CA ILE A 35 9.26 -12.70 0.69
C ILE A 35 10.79 -12.64 0.86
N ILE A 36 11.29 -13.05 2.03
CA ILE A 36 12.73 -13.14 2.31
C ILE A 36 13.01 -14.42 3.10
N GLY A 37 13.83 -15.31 2.53
CA GLY A 37 13.97 -16.67 3.07
C GLY A 37 12.61 -17.37 3.13
N ASN A 38 12.23 -17.84 4.32
CA ASN A 38 10.93 -18.48 4.59
C ASN A 38 9.88 -17.53 5.18
N ASP A 39 10.21 -16.25 5.32
CA ASP A 39 9.31 -15.24 5.91
C ASP A 39 8.61 -14.40 4.84
N THR A 40 7.40 -13.93 5.18
CA THR A 40 6.68 -12.91 4.41
C THR A 40 6.40 -11.70 5.30
N LEU A 41 6.78 -10.52 4.84
CA LEU A 41 6.70 -9.26 5.56
C LEU A 41 5.78 -8.29 4.83
N PHE A 42 5.10 -7.43 5.59
CA PHE A 42 4.36 -6.30 5.02
C PHE A 42 5.28 -5.09 4.86
N LEU A 43 5.35 -4.55 3.65
CA LEU A 43 6.09 -3.34 3.32
C LEU A 43 5.26 -2.11 3.63
N ARG A 44 5.90 -1.11 4.24
CA ARG A 44 5.33 0.23 4.43
C ARG A 44 5.48 1.13 3.21
N SER A 45 6.38 0.78 2.31
CA SER A 45 6.65 1.46 1.05
C SER A 45 5.98 0.72 -0.10
N PHE A 46 5.78 1.42 -1.21
CA PHE A 46 5.21 0.88 -2.45
C PHE A 46 6.21 1.09 -3.59
N PRO A 47 7.24 0.24 -3.74
CA PRO A 47 8.37 0.53 -4.62
C PRO A 47 8.01 0.70 -6.09
N LEU A 48 6.89 0.14 -6.55
CA LEU A 48 6.42 0.34 -7.93
C LEU A 48 5.90 1.77 -8.17
N GLU A 49 5.37 2.44 -7.14
CA GLU A 49 4.86 3.81 -7.24
C GLU A 49 6.00 4.83 -7.43
N ASP A 50 7.22 4.50 -6.98
CA ASP A 50 8.40 5.36 -7.13
C ASP A 50 8.79 5.58 -8.60
N LEU A 51 8.30 4.73 -9.52
CA LEU A 51 8.52 4.88 -10.96
C LEU A 51 7.64 5.95 -11.61
N GLY A 52 6.56 6.41 -10.95
CA GLY A 52 5.70 7.45 -11.49
C GLY A 52 4.97 7.07 -12.79
N PHE A 53 4.65 5.78 -12.97
CA PHE A 53 3.96 5.25 -14.13
C PHE A 53 2.57 5.90 -14.34
N GLU A 54 2.30 6.31 -15.58
CA GLU A 54 1.02 6.90 -15.97
C GLU A 54 -0.07 5.83 -16.11
N VAL A 55 0.29 4.67 -16.69
CA VAL A 55 -0.62 3.54 -16.83
C VAL A 55 -0.63 2.76 -15.52
N ARG A 56 -1.81 2.68 -14.89
CA ARG A 56 -2.02 1.91 -13.65
C ARG A 56 -2.21 0.42 -13.96
N PRO A 57 -1.82 -0.50 -13.06
CA PRO A 57 -1.95 -1.94 -13.31
C PRO A 57 -3.39 -2.40 -13.53
N PHE A 58 -4.34 -1.74 -12.87
CA PHE A 58 -5.77 -1.95 -13.07
C PHE A 58 -6.44 -0.61 -13.31
N ARG A 59 -7.46 -0.59 -14.18
CA ARG A 59 -8.32 0.58 -14.35
C ARG A 59 -9.21 0.71 -13.13
N SER A 60 -9.23 1.90 -12.53
CA SER A 60 -10.16 2.20 -11.45
C SER A 60 -11.58 2.01 -11.94
N SER A 61 -12.40 1.32 -11.16
CA SER A 61 -13.83 1.24 -11.44
C SER A 61 -14.42 2.65 -11.47
N ASP A 62 -15.40 2.92 -12.32
CA ASP A 62 -16.05 4.23 -12.55
C ASP A 62 -16.71 4.88 -11.29
N ILE A 63 -16.46 4.33 -10.10
CA ILE A 63 -16.95 4.81 -8.83
C ILE A 63 -15.99 5.90 -8.34
N TYR A 64 -16.40 7.15 -8.52
CA TYR A 64 -15.74 8.30 -7.94
C TYR A 64 -15.78 8.24 -6.41
N VAL A 65 -14.63 7.99 -5.78
CA VAL A 65 -14.44 8.14 -4.33
C VAL A 65 -13.59 9.38 -4.08
N PRO A 66 -14.00 10.33 -3.22
CA PRO A 66 -13.16 11.46 -2.85
C PRO A 66 -11.83 10.96 -2.24
N ASN A 67 -10.69 11.49 -2.70
CA ASN A 67 -9.31 11.11 -2.32
C ASN A 67 -8.71 9.86 -3.02
N LEU A 68 -8.82 9.77 -4.35
CA LEU A 68 -8.28 8.70 -5.20
C LEU A 68 -6.76 8.48 -5.11
N ASP A 69 -5.97 9.44 -4.63
CA ASP A 69 -4.50 9.30 -4.56
C ASP A 69 -4.07 8.13 -3.66
N CYS A 70 -4.93 7.75 -2.72
CA CYS A 70 -4.72 6.61 -1.84
C CYS A 70 -5.29 5.29 -2.40
N LEU A 71 -5.82 5.23 -3.62
CA LEU A 71 -6.39 4.01 -4.18
C LEU A 71 -5.48 3.43 -5.26
N ARG A 72 -4.64 2.49 -4.83
CA ARG A 72 -3.74 1.76 -5.71
C ARG A 72 -4.43 0.56 -6.37
N GLU A 73 -5.45 0.01 -5.71
CA GLU A 73 -6.27 -1.13 -6.17
C GLU A 73 -5.49 -2.42 -6.50
N TYR A 74 -4.22 -2.48 -6.13
CA TYR A 74 -3.39 -3.66 -6.27
C TYR A 74 -2.50 -3.85 -5.04
N GLN A 75 -2.04 -5.09 -4.88
CA GLN A 75 -0.97 -5.48 -3.99
C GLN A 75 0.16 -6.08 -4.83
N ALA A 76 1.38 -5.59 -4.66
CA ALA A 76 2.55 -6.20 -5.26
C ALA A 76 3.23 -7.15 -4.27
N THR A 77 3.74 -8.25 -4.81
CA THR A 77 4.58 -9.20 -4.06
C THR A 77 5.99 -9.13 -4.58
N TRP A 78 6.91 -8.92 -3.65
CA TRP A 78 8.34 -8.80 -3.88
C TRP A 78 9.06 -9.99 -3.27
N LYS A 79 10.22 -10.34 -3.80
CA LYS A 79 11.06 -11.42 -3.25
C LYS A 79 12.53 -11.06 -3.28
N VAL A 80 13.23 -11.38 -2.19
CA VAL A 80 14.70 -11.32 -2.15
C VAL A 80 15.26 -12.66 -2.57
N ILE A 81 16.06 -12.67 -3.64
CA ILE A 81 16.79 -13.84 -4.15
C ILE A 81 18.23 -13.42 -4.33
N ASP A 82 19.18 -14.14 -3.74
CA ASP A 82 20.62 -13.83 -3.84
C ASP A 82 20.97 -12.36 -3.60
N LYS A 83 20.39 -11.80 -2.54
CA LYS A 83 20.53 -10.38 -2.14
C LYS A 83 19.98 -9.37 -3.15
N LYS A 84 19.17 -9.78 -4.12
CA LYS A 84 18.51 -8.89 -5.09
C LYS A 84 17.00 -8.90 -4.89
N LEU A 85 16.38 -7.75 -5.02
CA LEU A 85 14.94 -7.56 -4.93
C LEU A 85 14.30 -7.76 -6.30
N PHE A 86 13.29 -8.61 -6.35
CA PHE A 86 12.52 -8.89 -7.55
C PHE A 86 11.05 -8.62 -7.33
N LEU A 87 10.39 -8.05 -8.35
CA LEU A 87 8.93 -8.03 -8.43
C LEU A 87 8.44 -9.38 -8.94
N VAL A 88 7.59 -10.04 -8.16
CA VAL A 88 7.06 -11.38 -8.46
C VAL A 88 5.70 -11.31 -9.11
N GLU A 89 4.83 -10.43 -8.59
CA GLU A 89 3.46 -10.28 -9.09
C GLU A 89 2.89 -8.92 -8.72
N ILE A 90 1.92 -8.50 -9.53
CA ILE A 90 1.00 -7.41 -9.25
C ILE A 90 -0.41 -8.00 -9.36
N ALA A 91 -1.12 -8.05 -8.23
CA ALA A 91 -2.45 -8.65 -8.15
C ALA A 91 -3.48 -7.61 -7.70
N LYS A 92 -4.70 -7.71 -8.24
CA LYS A 92 -5.80 -6.83 -7.88
C LYS A 92 -6.15 -7.01 -6.40
N ASP A 93 -6.37 -5.91 -5.69
CA ASP A 93 -6.71 -5.91 -4.27
C ASP A 93 -8.21 -6.18 -4.07
N ASN A 94 -8.67 -7.33 -4.55
CA ASN A 94 -10.05 -7.77 -4.46
C ASN A 94 -10.11 -9.31 -4.43
N PRO A 95 -11.30 -9.92 -4.22
CA PRO A 95 -11.41 -11.37 -4.16
C PRO A 95 -11.01 -12.11 -5.45
N SER A 96 -11.11 -11.49 -6.63
CA SER A 96 -10.73 -12.15 -7.89
C SER A 96 -9.22 -12.38 -7.97
N HIS A 97 -8.40 -11.55 -7.31
CA HIS A 97 -6.94 -11.63 -7.33
C HIS A 97 -6.38 -11.72 -8.76
N ASP A 98 -7.02 -11.01 -9.70
CA ASP A 98 -6.58 -10.97 -11.09
C ASP A 98 -5.15 -10.43 -11.15
N LYS A 99 -4.32 -11.01 -12.02
CA LYS A 99 -2.89 -10.68 -12.11
C LYS A 99 -2.60 -9.91 -13.39
N VAL A 100 -1.69 -8.95 -13.27
CA VAL A 100 -1.14 -8.24 -14.43
C VAL A 100 0.03 -9.03 -15.00
N ASP A 101 0.08 -9.09 -16.33
CA ASP A 101 1.30 -9.50 -17.01
C ASP A 101 2.33 -8.37 -16.89
N ILE A 102 3.39 -8.63 -16.12
CA ILE A 102 4.32 -7.61 -15.66
C ILE A 102 5.11 -7.01 -16.83
N ILE A 103 5.59 -7.83 -17.77
CA ILE A 103 6.45 -7.32 -18.84
C ILE A 103 5.69 -6.36 -19.77
N PRO A 104 4.52 -6.73 -20.33
CA PRO A 104 3.72 -5.81 -21.13
C PRO A 104 3.29 -4.56 -20.35
N PHE A 105 3.06 -4.68 -19.05
CA PHE A 105 2.71 -3.52 -18.21
C PHE A 105 3.85 -2.49 -18.11
N PHE A 106 5.09 -2.95 -17.97
CA PHE A 106 6.26 -2.06 -17.95
C PHE A 106 6.50 -1.45 -19.34
N GLU A 107 6.37 -2.24 -20.40
CA GLU A 107 6.48 -1.75 -21.79
C GLU A 107 5.44 -0.69 -22.13
N ALA A 108 4.19 -0.87 -21.67
CA ALA A 108 3.10 0.11 -21.82
C ALA A 108 3.39 1.44 -21.10
N ASN A 109 4.26 1.43 -20.10
CA ASN A 109 4.76 2.62 -19.40
C ASN A 109 6.12 3.11 -19.94
N HIS A 110 6.55 2.61 -21.11
CA HIS A 110 7.82 2.96 -21.74
C HIS A 110 9.04 2.72 -20.84
N TYR A 111 8.95 1.75 -19.93
CA TYR A 111 10.05 1.33 -19.07
C TYR A 111 10.59 -0.01 -19.55
N ASN A 112 11.91 -0.12 -19.67
CA ASN A 112 12.58 -1.37 -20.06
C ASN A 112 13.15 -2.08 -18.81
N PRO A 113 12.44 -3.07 -18.24
CA PRO A 113 12.86 -3.72 -17.00
C PRO A 113 14.05 -4.66 -17.22
N ILE A 114 14.94 -4.75 -16.22
CA ILE A 114 15.94 -5.82 -16.18
C ILE A 114 15.24 -7.11 -15.76
N VAL A 115 15.16 -8.09 -16.66
CA VAL A 115 14.54 -9.39 -16.38
C VAL A 115 15.62 -10.45 -16.14
N ILE A 116 15.52 -11.15 -15.01
CA ILE A 116 16.42 -12.25 -14.65
C ILE A 116 15.56 -13.45 -14.25
N ASN A 117 15.72 -14.57 -14.96
CA ASN A 117 14.94 -15.81 -14.73
C ASN A 117 13.42 -15.59 -14.72
N GLY A 118 12.92 -14.71 -15.61
CA GLY A 118 11.49 -14.40 -15.72
C GLY A 118 10.94 -13.46 -14.64
N LEU A 119 11.80 -12.90 -13.77
CA LEU A 119 11.41 -11.93 -12.75
C LEU A 119 12.02 -10.55 -13.05
N VAL A 120 11.28 -9.49 -12.73
CA VAL A 120 11.77 -8.11 -12.88
C VAL A 120 12.66 -7.74 -11.71
N PHE A 121 13.93 -7.48 -11.97
CA PHE A 121 14.88 -6.96 -11.00
C PHE A 121 14.56 -5.48 -10.70
N ALA A 122 14.41 -5.16 -9.42
CA ALA A 122 13.97 -3.84 -8.96
C ALA A 122 15.14 -2.86 -8.79
N ASP A 123 15.89 -2.59 -9.88
CA ASP A 123 17.12 -1.79 -9.85
C ASP A 123 16.90 -0.31 -9.53
N TRP A 124 15.67 0.19 -9.65
CA TRP A 124 15.29 1.54 -9.24
C TRP A 124 15.13 1.69 -7.71
N VAL A 125 14.99 0.59 -6.98
CA VAL A 125 14.61 0.63 -5.56
C VAL A 125 15.81 0.94 -4.67
N THR A 126 15.77 2.10 -4.01
CA THR A 126 16.73 2.49 -2.97
C THR A 126 15.98 2.92 -1.71
N ILE A 127 15.77 1.99 -0.79
CA ILE A 127 14.90 2.18 0.39
C ILE A 127 15.44 1.51 1.65
N GLU A 128 15.14 2.10 2.80
CA GLU A 128 15.26 1.44 4.10
C GLU A 128 13.90 0.91 4.54
N LEU A 129 13.79 -0.40 4.72
CA LEU A 129 12.57 -1.02 5.20
C LEU A 129 12.57 -1.12 6.72
N SER A 130 11.44 -0.71 7.29
CA SER A 130 11.03 -1.08 8.65
C SER A 130 9.85 -2.05 8.53
N THR A 131 9.90 -3.16 9.26
CA THR A 131 8.80 -4.14 9.30
C THR A 131 7.56 -3.53 9.95
N TYR A 132 6.39 -3.68 9.34
CA TYR A 132 5.12 -3.46 10.02
C TYR A 132 4.90 -4.53 11.11
N PRO A 133 4.37 -4.19 12.31
CA PRO A 133 3.93 -5.19 13.27
C PRO A 133 2.87 -6.12 12.65
N LYS A 134 2.95 -7.40 13.00
CA LYS A 134 2.05 -8.49 12.52
C LYS A 134 0.56 -8.19 12.74
N ASN A 135 0.23 -7.30 13.68
CA ASN A 135 -1.12 -6.82 13.97
C ASN A 135 -1.40 -5.50 13.23
N TYR A 136 -1.32 -5.50 11.90
CA TYR A 136 -1.83 -4.40 11.08
C TYR A 136 -3.36 -4.43 11.13
N GLY A 137 -3.94 -3.86 12.18
CA GLY A 137 -5.32 -3.40 12.14
C GLY A 137 -5.42 -2.15 11.26
N HIS A 138 -6.62 -1.85 10.78
CA HIS A 138 -7.04 -0.68 10.00
C HIS A 138 -6.50 0.67 10.51
N TRP A 139 -5.26 1.03 10.19
CA TRP A 139 -4.62 2.29 10.62
C TRP A 139 -4.01 3.07 9.44
N GLY A 140 -4.56 2.90 8.22
CA GLY A 140 -3.97 3.35 6.96
C GLY A 140 -3.73 4.84 6.75
N CYS A 141 -4.07 5.73 7.71
CA CYS A 141 -3.72 7.16 7.64
C CYS A 141 -3.23 7.77 8.98
N TYR A 142 -3.43 7.09 10.11
CA TYR A 142 -3.22 7.66 11.46
C TYR A 142 -1.77 7.63 11.95
N ASP A 143 -0.89 6.92 11.25
CA ASP A 143 0.49 6.71 11.69
C ASP A 143 1.39 7.95 11.53
N LYS A 144 0.83 9.08 11.04
CA LYS A 144 1.48 10.40 11.07
C LYS A 144 1.47 11.03 12.48
N ALA A 145 0.62 10.58 13.41
CA ALA A 145 0.36 11.29 14.68
C ALA A 145 0.95 10.64 15.95
N ARG A 146 1.45 9.39 15.90
CA ARG A 146 2.08 8.75 17.08
C ARG A 146 3.60 8.91 17.02
N LYS A 147 4.18 9.37 18.14
CA LYS A 147 5.64 9.54 18.33
C LYS A 147 6.41 8.39 17.66
N LYS A 148 7.22 8.72 16.67
CA LYS A 148 8.08 7.80 15.90
C LYS A 148 8.94 6.99 16.86
N ARG A 149 8.46 5.81 17.28
CA ARG A 149 9.35 4.80 17.87
C ARG A 149 10.38 4.51 16.79
N LYS A 150 11.68 4.72 17.07
CA LYS A 150 12.74 4.36 16.11
C LYS A 150 12.69 2.84 15.91
N TRP A 151 11.96 2.40 14.89
CA TRP A 151 11.89 1.01 14.50
C TRP A 151 13.30 0.57 14.11
N LYS A 152 13.76 -0.55 14.67
CA LYS A 152 15.09 -1.08 14.36
C LYS A 152 15.13 -1.42 12.87
N LYS A 153 16.11 -0.88 12.13
CA LYS A 153 16.35 -1.22 10.71
C LYS A 153 16.35 -2.72 10.54
N THR A 154 15.54 -3.25 9.62
CA THR A 154 15.45 -4.69 9.36
C THR A 154 16.07 -5.08 8.02
N LEU A 155 15.94 -4.23 7.01
CA LEU A 155 16.46 -4.47 5.66
C LEU A 155 16.67 -3.15 4.93
N ALA A 156 17.73 -3.02 4.12
CA ALA A 156 17.94 -1.86 3.25
C ALA A 156 18.45 -2.28 1.88
N PHE A 157 17.99 -1.57 0.86
CA PHE A 157 18.34 -1.79 -0.54
C PHE A 157 18.99 -0.54 -1.14
N GLU A 158 20.01 -0.76 -1.96
CA GLU A 158 20.53 0.23 -2.91
C GLU A 158 20.46 -0.37 -4.31
N LYS A 159 19.75 0.31 -5.20
CA LYS A 159 19.50 -0.16 -6.57
C LYS A 159 19.05 -1.61 -6.65
N GLY A 160 18.08 -1.98 -5.81
CA GLY A 160 17.53 -3.34 -5.72
C GLY A 160 18.44 -4.36 -5.03
N VAL A 161 19.64 -3.99 -4.57
CA VAL A 161 20.58 -4.90 -3.90
C VAL A 161 20.55 -4.69 -2.40
N VAL A 162 20.44 -5.78 -1.63
CA VAL A 162 20.49 -5.74 -0.16
C VAL A 162 21.87 -5.28 0.30
N VAL A 163 21.92 -4.09 0.90
CA VAL A 163 23.14 -3.52 1.52
C VAL A 163 23.17 -3.71 3.03
N TYR A 164 22.02 -3.97 3.64
CA TYR A 164 21.89 -4.26 5.06
C TYR A 164 20.75 -5.23 5.31
N SER A 165 20.99 -6.25 6.14
CA SER A 165 19.95 -7.17 6.61
C SER A 165 20.21 -7.58 8.05
N ARG A 166 19.17 -7.50 8.90
CA ARG A 166 19.15 -8.21 10.18
C ARG A 166 18.53 -9.61 10.07
N TYR A 167 17.94 -9.96 8.93
CA TYR A 167 17.46 -11.31 8.67
C TYR A 167 18.66 -12.23 8.45
N ARG A 168 18.82 -13.21 9.35
CA ARG A 168 19.68 -14.37 9.10
C ARG A 168 18.85 -15.34 8.26
N SER A 169 19.24 -15.55 7.01
CA SER A 169 18.81 -16.75 6.30
C SER A 169 19.49 -17.90 7.00
N ASP A 170 18.77 -18.64 7.83
CA ASP A 170 19.26 -19.94 8.26
C ASP A 170 19.43 -20.79 6.99
N LYS A 171 20.62 -21.38 6.87
CA LYS A 171 21.08 -22.13 5.70
C LYS A 171 20.22 -23.36 5.44
#